data_AF-A0A6S7KIG6-F1
#
_entry.id   AF-A0A6S7KIG6-F1
#
_cell.length_a   1.000
_cell.length_b   1.000
_cell.length_c   1.000
_cell.angle_alpha   90.00
_cell.angle_beta   90.00
_cell.angle_gamma   90.00
#
_symmetry.space_group_name_H-M   'P 1'
#
loop_
_entity.id
_entity.type
_entity.pdbx_description
1 polymer ?
#
loop_
_entity_poly.entity_id
_entity_poly.type
_entity_poly.pdbx_seq_one_letter_code
_entity_poly.pdbx_strand_id
1 'polypeptide(L)'
;MNVALHLIYVPTKANPADLPSRRLSYIDARLTDKLWQDVQREFGGPRGHSCDLMALDSNVMRDMTGRALPHFTPWSSPESAGVNMFAQDFFVHRAIMQFPYVFPPTLLVGPVLSFLRSVRQPCTMVVLDVYPRKYWWPLLLSRSRKSLRVALKEILEFFLSHPSMELPIVAKLFVPSVKCPQCGHANDHDFCYCQCCGYIRKLLHNQSIHPNIVVDLVSIDRRLHQLGNFDKATSYSKQKDSLQRQLEVFLSALPGHRSLPTVLPSDICRFLVYKDKDGKTQVYQHGCQFLGQKGKQACGCPIRLSYQTVDSYVGKLRSIFQANGRDGAWDTRLGLGNPAADRSVKDYLRLVTAEQLQARITPQQATPFFVHKLTQLSLHLQRKLESSKSQIERFLVARDQAYFKMAFFSGDRPGDLGQVKVPEILRFPNDDGMLFNHIWGKTLRDGDQNVFGVRRNPHTTICPIRGIEQYMDVARQMKVDLTRGYLFRPTTPKGGSQDSPFTSSAAEARLKLYLGQMGSDEGETLHGFRAGCAITLALTGADLPEIIQHVGWARRHTALHYMQLAKVLHPEGASARLASGNAGNVVNPWQDVNHLQRFVSAFPTNTTNIS
;
A
#
# COMPACT_ATOMS: atom_id res chain seq x y z
N MET A 1 -23.36 31.23 -32.00
CA MET A 1 -24.56 30.41 -32.30
C MET A 1 -25.58 30.67 -31.21
N ASN A 2 -26.65 31.40 -31.52
CA ASN A 2 -27.78 31.56 -30.59
C ASN A 2 -28.76 30.41 -30.85
N VAL A 3 -28.80 29.43 -29.95
CA VAL A 3 -29.79 28.34 -30.02
C VAL A 3 -31.00 28.77 -29.19
N ALA A 4 -32.15 28.91 -29.85
CA ALA A 4 -33.44 29.05 -29.17
C ALA A 4 -33.95 27.65 -28.81
N LEU A 5 -33.99 27.33 -27.52
CA LEU A 5 -34.53 26.07 -27.01
C LEU A 5 -36.02 26.23 -26.73
N HIS A 6 -36.85 25.48 -27.48
CA HIS A 6 -38.26 25.29 -27.17
C HIS A 6 -38.43 23.96 -26.45
N LEU A 7 -38.81 24.01 -25.17
CA LEU A 7 -39.11 22.83 -24.36
C LEU A 7 -40.61 22.54 -24.42
N ILE A 8 -40.96 21.28 -24.66
CA ILE A 8 -42.34 20.80 -24.68
C ILE A 8 -42.47 19.70 -23.62
N TYR A 9 -43.48 19.80 -22.77
CA TYR A 9 -43.80 18.77 -21.78
C TYR A 9 -44.35 17.53 -22.50
N VAL A 10 -43.67 16.40 -22.37
CA VAL A 10 -44.13 15.10 -22.87
C VAL A 10 -44.42 14.21 -21.66
N PRO A 11 -45.66 13.73 -21.47
CA PRO A 11 -45.98 12.78 -20.42
C PRO A 11 -45.10 11.53 -20.50
N THR A 12 -44.53 11.09 -19.38
CA THR A 12 -43.54 9.99 -19.29
C THR A 12 -43.92 8.72 -20.05
N LYS A 13 -45.22 8.37 -20.09
CA LYS A 13 -45.73 7.19 -20.81
C LYS A 13 -45.48 7.28 -22.33
N ALA A 14 -45.48 8.49 -22.88
CA ALA A 14 -45.34 8.78 -24.31
C ALA A 14 -43.90 9.14 -24.73
N ASN A 15 -42.95 9.22 -23.80
CA ASN A 15 -41.55 9.51 -24.10
C ASN A 15 -40.74 8.20 -24.28
N PRO A 16 -40.31 7.83 -25.50
CA PRO A 16 -39.53 6.62 -25.75
C PRO A 16 -38.12 6.67 -25.14
N ALA A 17 -37.57 7.86 -24.88
CA ALA A 17 -36.28 8.02 -24.19
C ALA A 17 -36.35 7.68 -22.69
N ASP A 18 -37.55 7.62 -22.10
CA ASP A 18 -37.74 7.22 -20.71
C ASP A 18 -37.79 5.69 -20.54
N LEU A 19 -37.85 4.89 -21.61
CA LEU A 19 -37.92 3.43 -21.52
C LEU A 19 -36.73 2.81 -20.75
N PRO A 20 -35.46 3.25 -20.94
CA PRO A 20 -34.33 2.85 -20.11
C PRO A 20 -34.41 3.42 -18.67
N SER A 21 -35.01 4.60 -18.50
CA SER A 21 -35.23 5.29 -17.22
C SER A 21 -36.37 4.69 -16.39
N ARG A 22 -37.23 3.83 -16.98
CA ARG A 22 -38.30 3.06 -16.32
C ARG A 22 -37.79 1.84 -15.56
N ARG A 23 -36.49 1.52 -15.62
CA ARG A 23 -35.90 0.60 -14.65
C ARG A 23 -35.98 1.28 -13.29
N LEU A 24 -36.79 0.72 -12.38
CA LEU A 24 -36.84 1.12 -10.98
C LEU A 24 -35.40 1.27 -10.46
N SER A 25 -35.01 2.51 -10.21
CA SER A 25 -33.70 2.83 -9.68
C SER A 25 -33.77 2.66 -8.16
N TYR A 26 -32.66 2.26 -7.54
CA TYR A 26 -32.56 2.19 -6.07
C TYR A 26 -32.83 3.53 -5.38
N ILE A 27 -32.88 4.63 -6.13
CA ILE A 27 -33.28 5.97 -5.70
C ILE A 27 -34.78 6.03 -5.34
N ASP A 28 -35.62 5.18 -5.93
CA ASP A 28 -37.08 5.08 -5.71
C ASP A 28 -37.47 4.14 -4.55
N ALA A 29 -36.49 3.57 -3.85
CA ALA A 29 -36.76 2.67 -2.73
C ALA A 29 -37.47 3.40 -1.58
N ARG A 30 -38.59 2.85 -1.12
CA ARG A 30 -39.38 3.29 0.03
C ARG A 30 -39.79 2.11 0.89
N LEU A 31 -40.27 2.37 2.11
CA LEU A 31 -40.92 1.33 2.91
C LEU A 31 -42.19 0.83 2.19
N THR A 32 -42.43 -0.47 2.28
CA THR A 32 -43.72 -1.04 1.86
C THR A 32 -44.82 -0.51 2.78
N ASP A 33 -46.05 -0.45 2.27
CA ASP A 33 -47.17 0.15 3.04
C ASP A 33 -47.39 -0.55 4.38
N LYS A 34 -47.16 -1.86 4.45
CA LYS A 34 -47.20 -2.63 5.71
C LYS A 34 -46.17 -2.13 6.72
N LEU A 35 -44.90 -2.05 6.32
CA LEU A 35 -43.81 -1.59 7.20
C LEU A 35 -44.01 -0.13 7.61
N TRP A 36 -44.55 0.68 6.70
CA TRP A 36 -44.85 2.06 6.99
C TRP A 36 -45.96 2.22 8.03
N GLN A 37 -47.02 1.39 7.96
CA GLN A 37 -48.06 1.38 8.99
C GLN A 37 -47.50 1.03 10.37
N ASP A 38 -46.55 0.10 10.44
CA ASP A 38 -45.87 -0.26 11.69
C ASP A 38 -45.04 0.92 12.23
N VAL A 39 -44.29 1.62 11.36
CA VAL A 39 -43.54 2.82 11.74
C VAL A 39 -44.46 3.95 12.20
N GLN A 40 -45.55 4.22 11.48
CA GLN A 40 -46.54 5.23 11.85
C GLN A 40 -47.19 4.94 13.19
N ARG A 41 -47.59 3.68 13.42
CA ARG A 41 -48.21 3.27 14.68
C ARG A 41 -47.27 3.45 15.86
N GLU A 42 -46.00 3.12 15.69
CA GLU A 42 -45.04 3.08 16.80
C GLU A 42 -44.44 4.44 17.14
N PHE A 43 -44.28 5.31 16.13
CA PHE A 43 -43.53 6.57 16.25
C PHE A 43 -44.24 7.81 15.71
N GLY A 44 -45.36 7.67 15.00
CA GLY A 44 -46.04 8.78 14.31
C GLY A 44 -46.88 9.69 15.20
N GLY A 45 -46.92 9.47 16.52
CA GLY A 45 -47.78 10.27 17.41
C GLY A 45 -49.27 10.12 17.11
N PRO A 46 -50.15 10.97 17.67
CA PRO A 46 -51.61 10.78 17.60
C PRO A 46 -52.21 10.88 16.18
N ARG A 47 -51.50 11.51 15.23
CA ARG A 47 -51.98 11.78 13.86
C ARG A 47 -51.12 11.14 12.76
N GLY A 48 -50.15 10.30 13.12
CA GLY A 48 -49.14 9.81 12.18
C GLY A 48 -48.03 10.85 11.90
N HIS A 49 -46.98 10.41 11.21
CA HIS A 49 -45.87 11.28 10.83
C HIS A 49 -46.34 12.48 10.01
N SER A 50 -45.70 13.62 10.19
CA SER A 50 -46.15 14.90 9.60
C SER A 50 -45.33 15.37 8.41
N CYS A 51 -44.16 14.78 8.16
CA CYS A 51 -43.25 15.15 7.07
C CYS A 51 -42.27 14.01 6.77
N ASP A 52 -41.92 13.82 5.50
CA ASP A 52 -40.81 12.98 5.05
C ASP A 52 -39.63 13.86 4.66
N LEU A 53 -38.58 13.87 5.48
CA LEU A 53 -37.48 14.82 5.32
C LEU A 53 -36.63 14.55 4.07
N MET A 54 -36.67 13.35 3.48
CA MET A 54 -35.81 13.01 2.34
C MET A 54 -36.48 12.02 1.38
N ALA A 55 -37.35 12.52 0.52
CA ALA A 55 -38.05 11.73 -0.49
C ALA A 55 -38.04 12.39 -1.87
N LEU A 56 -38.38 11.62 -2.90
CA LEU A 56 -38.82 12.07 -4.21
C LEU A 56 -40.35 12.05 -4.24
N ASP A 57 -40.95 12.83 -5.14
CA ASP A 57 -42.39 12.79 -5.44
C ASP A 57 -42.86 11.34 -5.72
N SER A 58 -41.99 10.53 -6.34
CA SER A 58 -42.25 9.12 -6.67
C SER A 58 -42.29 8.18 -5.45
N ASN A 59 -41.57 8.49 -4.36
CA ASN A 59 -41.33 7.53 -3.28
C ASN A 59 -41.72 8.04 -1.88
N VAL A 60 -42.26 9.25 -1.78
CA VAL A 60 -42.71 9.85 -0.53
C VAL A 60 -43.73 8.98 0.22
N MET A 61 -43.54 8.87 1.53
CA MET A 61 -44.47 8.15 2.39
C MET A 61 -45.80 8.89 2.54
N ARG A 62 -46.88 8.16 2.85
CA ARG A 62 -48.24 8.70 2.88
C ARG A 62 -48.76 8.87 4.32
N ASP A 63 -49.57 9.87 4.57
CA ASP A 63 -50.26 10.03 5.85
C ASP A 63 -51.33 8.94 6.05
N MET A 64 -51.97 8.95 7.23
CA MET A 64 -53.05 8.01 7.58
C MET A 64 -54.29 8.13 6.69
N THR A 65 -54.43 9.23 5.92
CA THR A 65 -55.52 9.45 4.96
C THR A 65 -55.14 9.03 3.53
N GLY A 66 -53.91 8.57 3.32
CA GLY A 66 -53.37 8.14 2.03
C GLY A 66 -52.79 9.29 1.19
N ARG A 67 -52.72 10.52 1.69
CA ARG A 67 -52.10 11.66 0.98
C ARG A 67 -50.58 11.62 1.15
N ALA A 68 -49.84 12.10 0.15
CA ALA A 68 -48.39 12.20 0.27
C ALA A 68 -48.02 13.14 1.43
N LEU A 69 -47.02 12.74 2.23
CA LEU A 69 -46.48 13.63 3.24
C LEU A 69 -45.81 14.84 2.58
N PRO A 70 -45.85 16.02 3.21
CA PRO A 70 -44.94 17.11 2.87
C PRO A 70 -43.50 16.61 2.91
N HIS A 71 -42.69 16.88 1.89
CA HIS A 71 -41.36 16.30 1.77
C HIS A 71 -40.34 17.18 1.07
N PHE A 72 -39.06 16.94 1.33
CA PHE A 72 -37.95 17.67 0.68
C PHE A 72 -37.20 16.78 -0.32
N THR A 73 -37.08 17.27 -1.54
CA THR A 73 -36.39 16.61 -2.66
C THR A 73 -34.95 17.09 -2.82
N PRO A 74 -34.06 16.32 -3.47
CA PRO A 74 -32.70 16.79 -3.72
C PRO A 74 -32.62 17.91 -4.78
N TRP A 75 -33.66 18.07 -5.61
CA TRP A 75 -33.81 19.11 -6.64
C TRP A 75 -35.27 19.60 -6.68
N SER A 76 -35.51 20.79 -7.25
CA SER A 76 -36.87 21.36 -7.33
C SER A 76 -37.83 20.43 -8.08
N SER A 77 -38.95 20.10 -7.45
CA SER A 77 -40.04 19.31 -8.02
C SER A 77 -41.41 19.90 -7.66
N PRO A 78 -42.46 19.66 -8.47
CA PRO A 78 -43.77 20.27 -8.25
C PRO A 78 -44.44 19.89 -6.93
N GLU A 79 -44.20 18.68 -6.41
CA GLU A 79 -44.85 18.18 -5.19
C GLU A 79 -43.99 18.37 -3.92
N SER A 80 -42.77 18.91 -4.05
CA SER A 80 -41.88 19.12 -2.91
C SER A 80 -42.23 20.37 -2.11
N ALA A 81 -42.15 20.25 -0.78
CA ALA A 81 -42.21 21.38 0.15
C ALA A 81 -40.93 22.24 0.15
N GLY A 82 -39.85 21.77 -0.49
CA GLY A 82 -38.59 22.51 -0.61
C GLY A 82 -37.39 21.62 -0.99
N VAL A 83 -36.33 22.24 -1.49
CA VAL A 83 -35.14 21.51 -1.92
C VAL A 83 -34.16 21.32 -0.77
N ASN A 84 -33.64 20.10 -0.61
CA ASN A 84 -32.60 19.71 0.32
C ASN A 84 -32.91 20.04 1.79
N MET A 85 -33.20 19.01 2.60
CA MET A 85 -33.53 19.19 4.02
C MET A 85 -32.48 19.97 4.82
N PHE A 86 -31.19 19.88 4.44
CA PHE A 86 -30.09 20.53 5.17
C PHE A 86 -30.10 22.06 5.05
N ALA A 87 -30.83 22.62 4.09
CA ALA A 87 -30.95 24.07 3.92
C ALA A 87 -32.31 24.63 4.36
N GLN A 88 -33.21 23.78 4.85
CA GLN A 88 -34.52 24.21 5.32
C GLN A 88 -34.42 24.83 6.71
N ASP A 89 -35.14 25.92 6.92
CA ASP A 89 -35.37 26.46 8.26
C ASP A 89 -36.60 25.76 8.87
N PHE A 90 -36.36 24.89 9.84
CA PHE A 90 -37.42 24.11 10.47
C PHE A 90 -38.38 24.98 11.30
N PHE A 91 -37.99 26.20 11.65
CA PHE A 91 -38.89 27.16 12.29
C PHE A 91 -39.97 27.66 11.33
N VAL A 92 -39.63 27.89 10.05
CA VAL A 92 -40.59 28.28 9.01
C VAL A 92 -41.54 27.12 8.69
N HIS A 93 -41.05 25.88 8.77
CA HIS A 93 -41.82 24.67 8.51
C HIS A 93 -42.46 24.05 9.78
N ARG A 94 -42.66 24.83 10.85
CA ARG A 94 -43.11 24.32 12.16
C ARG A 94 -44.40 23.50 12.10
N ALA A 95 -45.30 23.81 11.17
CA ALA A 95 -46.56 23.09 10.97
C ALA A 95 -46.35 21.61 10.61
N ILE A 96 -45.31 21.29 9.82
CA ILE A 96 -45.03 19.94 9.31
C ILE A 96 -43.91 19.22 10.09
N MET A 97 -43.28 19.90 11.06
CA MET A 97 -42.14 19.38 11.85
C MET A 97 -42.53 18.78 13.21
N GLN A 98 -43.79 18.40 13.40
CA GLN A 98 -44.27 17.83 14.68
C GLN A 98 -43.78 16.40 14.92
N PHE A 99 -43.90 15.53 13.91
CA PHE A 99 -43.42 14.13 13.93
C PHE A 99 -42.72 13.82 12.59
N PRO A 100 -41.53 14.39 12.34
CA PRO A 100 -40.85 14.20 11.06
C PRO A 100 -40.21 12.82 10.98
N TYR A 101 -40.27 12.23 9.78
CA TYR A 101 -39.68 10.95 9.41
C TYR A 101 -38.53 11.15 8.42
N VAL A 102 -37.51 10.30 8.47
CA VAL A 102 -36.46 10.28 7.44
C VAL A 102 -35.94 8.87 7.19
N PHE A 103 -35.78 8.52 5.91
CA PHE A 103 -35.08 7.32 5.46
C PHE A 103 -33.89 7.70 4.57
N PRO A 104 -32.76 8.11 5.18
CA PRO A 104 -31.65 8.65 4.41
C PRO A 104 -30.82 7.53 3.77
N PRO A 105 -30.13 7.82 2.67
CA PRO A 105 -29.04 6.97 2.18
C PRO A 105 -28.01 6.71 3.28
N THR A 106 -27.42 5.52 3.30
CA THR A 106 -26.46 5.07 4.34
C THR A 106 -25.30 6.05 4.58
N LEU A 107 -24.81 6.72 3.52
CA LEU A 107 -23.74 7.72 3.61
C LEU A 107 -24.17 9.01 4.32
N LEU A 108 -25.46 9.33 4.29
CA LEU A 108 -26.03 10.56 4.85
C LEU A 108 -26.59 10.38 6.25
N VAL A 109 -26.68 9.15 6.78
CA VAL A 109 -27.17 8.90 8.14
C VAL A 109 -26.41 9.74 9.18
N GLY A 110 -25.08 9.74 9.15
CA GLY A 110 -24.25 10.56 10.06
C GLY A 110 -24.48 12.07 9.90
N PRO A 111 -24.41 12.63 8.67
CA PRO A 111 -24.77 14.01 8.41
C PRO A 111 -26.18 14.41 8.89
N VAL A 112 -27.21 13.59 8.61
CA VAL A 112 -28.60 13.84 9.06
C VAL A 112 -28.67 13.85 10.59
N LEU A 113 -28.01 12.90 11.26
CA LEU A 113 -27.94 12.88 12.73
C LEU A 113 -27.28 14.15 13.30
N SER A 114 -26.19 14.61 12.69
CA SER A 114 -25.50 15.84 13.10
C SER A 114 -26.37 17.08 12.88
N PHE A 115 -27.05 17.16 11.73
CA PHE A 115 -27.93 18.27 11.39
C PHE A 115 -29.12 18.35 12.34
N LEU A 116 -29.87 17.26 12.52
CA LEU A 116 -31.01 17.19 13.45
C LEU A 116 -30.60 17.56 14.87
N ARG A 117 -29.38 17.20 15.29
CA ARG A 117 -28.80 17.62 16.57
C ARG A 117 -28.60 19.13 16.64
N SER A 118 -28.05 19.72 15.58
CA SER A 118 -27.77 21.17 15.53
C SER A 118 -29.06 22.00 15.66
N VAL A 119 -30.15 21.55 15.03
CA VAL A 119 -31.47 22.20 15.08
C VAL A 119 -32.36 21.72 16.23
N ARG A 120 -31.87 20.78 17.05
CA ARG A 120 -32.59 20.16 18.19
C ARG A 120 -33.97 19.60 17.83
N GLN A 121 -34.12 19.06 16.62
CA GLN A 121 -35.38 18.50 16.13
C GLN A 121 -35.47 16.99 16.40
N PRO A 122 -36.46 16.50 17.18
CA PRO A 122 -36.77 15.08 17.27
C PRO A 122 -37.26 14.54 15.92
N CYS A 123 -36.82 13.35 15.55
CA CYS A 123 -37.16 12.73 14.27
C CYS A 123 -37.17 11.20 14.39
N THR A 124 -38.08 10.55 13.67
CA THR A 124 -38.03 9.11 13.43
C THR A 124 -37.11 8.83 12.26
N MET A 125 -35.98 8.20 12.51
CA MET A 125 -35.03 7.83 11.47
C MET A 125 -35.06 6.33 11.24
N VAL A 126 -35.33 5.93 9.99
CA VAL A 126 -35.14 4.56 9.54
C VAL A 126 -33.77 4.46 8.90
N VAL A 127 -32.95 3.52 9.36
CA VAL A 127 -31.61 3.26 8.82
C VAL A 127 -31.50 1.80 8.42
N LEU A 128 -30.66 1.54 7.42
CA LEU A 128 -30.23 0.18 7.11
C LEU A 128 -29.15 -0.22 8.12
N ASP A 129 -29.27 -1.40 8.77
CA ASP A 129 -28.14 -1.96 9.53
C ASP A 129 -27.12 -2.51 8.54
N VAL A 130 -26.04 -1.75 8.36
CA VAL A 130 -24.95 -2.09 7.45
C VAL A 130 -23.76 -2.64 8.25
N TYR A 131 -23.16 -3.72 7.75
CA TYR A 131 -21.95 -4.30 8.33
C TYR A 131 -20.76 -4.14 7.36
N PRO A 132 -19.59 -3.62 7.82
CA PRO A 132 -19.33 -3.15 9.18
C PRO A 132 -20.09 -1.87 9.52
N ARG A 133 -20.54 -1.80 10.79
CA ARG A 133 -21.26 -0.64 11.33
C ARG A 133 -20.41 0.61 11.16
N LYS A 134 -21.01 1.64 10.55
CA LYS A 134 -20.33 2.92 10.29
C LYS A 134 -20.19 3.72 11.58
N TYR A 135 -19.33 4.74 11.55
CA TYR A 135 -19.03 5.60 12.71
C TYR A 135 -20.27 6.20 13.39
N TRP A 136 -21.37 6.39 12.66
CA TRP A 136 -22.60 6.97 13.17
C TRP A 136 -23.47 6.00 13.97
N TRP A 137 -23.19 4.69 13.90
CA TRP A 137 -24.02 3.66 14.54
C TRP A 137 -24.04 3.78 16.08
N PRO A 138 -22.90 3.92 16.77
CA PRO A 138 -22.90 4.15 18.23
C PRO A 138 -23.56 5.47 18.62
N LEU A 139 -23.43 6.50 17.76
CA LEU A 139 -24.04 7.81 17.99
C LEU A 139 -25.57 7.72 17.93
N LEU A 140 -26.11 7.02 16.92
CA LEU A 140 -27.54 6.76 16.79
C LEU A 140 -28.08 6.04 18.04
N LEU A 141 -27.45 4.93 18.43
CA LEU A 141 -27.87 4.15 19.61
C LEU A 141 -27.85 4.97 20.90
N SER A 142 -26.81 5.76 21.13
CA SER A 142 -26.68 6.58 22.34
C SER A 142 -27.76 7.68 22.47
N ARG A 143 -28.47 8.00 21.38
CA ARG A 143 -29.42 9.12 21.32
C ARG A 143 -30.86 8.69 21.06
N SER A 144 -31.09 7.45 20.67
CA SER A 144 -32.42 6.89 20.46
C SER A 144 -33.16 6.73 21.79
N ARG A 145 -34.36 7.30 21.88
CA ARG A 145 -35.25 7.13 23.04
C ARG A 145 -36.08 5.85 22.96
N LYS A 146 -36.30 5.36 21.75
CA LYS A 146 -37.14 4.20 21.43
C LYS A 146 -36.69 3.63 20.08
N SER A 147 -36.76 2.32 19.90
CA SER A 147 -36.38 1.63 18.67
C SER A 147 -37.32 0.44 18.41
N LEU A 148 -37.64 0.19 17.14
CA LEU A 148 -38.47 -0.92 16.68
C LEU A 148 -37.83 -1.52 15.43
N ARG A 149 -37.75 -2.85 15.38
CA ARG A 149 -37.35 -3.58 14.18
C ARG A 149 -38.59 -3.86 13.33
N VAL A 150 -38.61 -3.33 12.11
CA VAL A 150 -39.85 -3.26 11.30
C VAL A 150 -39.95 -4.42 10.28
N ALA A 151 -38.84 -4.98 9.77
CA ALA A 151 -38.85 -6.06 8.77
C ALA A 151 -37.84 -7.19 9.04
N LEU A 152 -38.18 -8.42 8.64
CA LEU A 152 -37.29 -9.60 8.57
C LEU A 152 -37.20 -10.10 7.10
N LYS A 153 -36.30 -9.47 6.34
CA LYS A 153 -35.66 -9.97 5.10
C LYS A 153 -34.51 -8.99 4.79
N GLU A 154 -33.27 -9.47 4.91
CA GLU A 154 -32.01 -8.72 4.83
C GLU A 154 -32.00 -7.29 5.39
N ILE A 155 -32.32 -7.16 6.67
CA ILE A 155 -31.60 -6.33 7.65
C ILE A 155 -31.82 -7.00 9.00
N LEU A 156 -30.70 -7.21 9.72
CA LEU A 156 -30.56 -7.69 11.12
C LEU A 156 -30.84 -9.22 11.27
N GLU A 157 -30.03 -10.08 11.92
CA GLU A 157 -29.14 -9.94 13.10
C GLU A 157 -28.15 -11.13 13.23
N PHE A 158 -27.42 -11.22 14.35
CA PHE A 158 -26.82 -12.44 14.93
C PHE A 158 -27.30 -13.80 14.33
N PHE A 159 -26.32 -14.60 13.84
CA PHE A 159 -26.14 -16.08 13.67
C PHE A 159 -27.37 -17.01 13.37
N LEU A 160 -27.40 -18.00 12.46
CA LEU A 160 -26.44 -18.71 11.59
C LEU A 160 -27.19 -19.35 10.37
N SER A 161 -26.47 -19.48 9.24
CA SER A 161 -26.71 -20.30 8.02
C SER A 161 -27.58 -19.77 6.85
N HIS A 162 -26.97 -19.87 5.67
CA HIS A 162 -27.32 -19.50 4.28
C HIS A 162 -28.48 -20.30 3.64
N PRO A 163 -28.87 -20.05 2.36
CA PRO A 163 -28.94 -18.82 1.54
C PRO A 163 -30.40 -18.61 1.02
N SER A 164 -30.87 -17.50 0.41
CA SER A 164 -30.44 -16.87 -0.85
C SER A 164 -31.32 -15.63 -1.19
N MET A 165 -30.77 -14.72 -2.00
CA MET A 165 -31.33 -13.54 -2.72
C MET A 165 -31.08 -12.12 -2.17
N GLU A 166 -30.35 -11.33 -2.97
CA GLU A 166 -29.74 -10.00 -2.75
C GLU A 166 -30.62 -8.80 -3.20
N LEU A 167 -30.38 -7.61 -2.61
CA LEU A 167 -30.71 -6.27 -3.14
C LEU A 167 -29.47 -5.33 -3.01
N PRO A 168 -29.03 -4.62 -4.07
CA PRO A 168 -27.79 -3.81 -4.05
C PRO A 168 -27.97 -2.31 -3.71
N ILE A 169 -26.84 -1.67 -3.36
CA ILE A 169 -26.68 -0.32 -2.79
C ILE A 169 -26.34 0.73 -3.86
N VAL A 170 -26.99 1.91 -3.83
CA VAL A 170 -26.58 3.14 -4.53
C VAL A 170 -26.57 4.34 -3.57
N ALA A 171 -25.55 5.18 -3.65
CA ALA A 171 -25.44 6.44 -2.93
C ALA A 171 -26.23 7.56 -3.62
N LYS A 172 -27.13 8.26 -2.92
CA LYS A 172 -27.65 9.58 -3.36
C LYS A 172 -26.61 10.65 -2.99
N LEU A 173 -26.17 11.47 -3.94
CA LEU A 173 -25.40 12.68 -3.66
C LEU A 173 -26.39 13.82 -3.35
N PHE A 174 -26.69 14.05 -2.06
CA PHE A 174 -27.25 15.34 -1.65
C PHE A 174 -26.10 16.34 -1.63
N VAL A 175 -26.15 17.33 -2.53
CA VAL A 175 -25.19 18.44 -2.56
C VAL A 175 -25.73 19.59 -1.71
N PRO A 176 -24.92 20.26 -0.86
CA PRO A 176 -25.40 21.36 -0.02
C PRO A 176 -26.03 22.48 -0.85
N SER A 177 -27.29 22.83 -0.62
CA SER A 177 -27.94 23.95 -1.29
C SER A 177 -27.55 25.27 -0.66
N VAL A 178 -27.46 26.33 -1.47
CA VAL A 178 -27.10 27.68 -1.04
C VAL A 178 -28.37 28.53 -0.98
N LYS A 179 -28.59 29.20 0.15
CA LYS A 179 -29.74 30.11 0.31
C LYS A 179 -29.59 31.33 -0.61
N CYS A 180 -30.67 31.69 -1.29
CA CYS A 180 -30.76 32.96 -2.00
C CYS A 180 -30.58 34.10 -0.99
N PRO A 181 -29.63 35.02 -1.20
CA PRO A 181 -29.44 36.14 -0.28
C PRO A 181 -30.61 37.14 -0.31
N GLN A 182 -31.42 37.14 -1.38
CA GLN A 182 -32.56 38.05 -1.50
C GLN A 182 -33.83 37.51 -0.83
N CYS A 183 -34.19 36.24 -1.07
CA CYS A 183 -35.46 35.68 -0.58
C CYS A 183 -35.30 34.48 0.37
N GLY A 184 -34.07 34.05 0.66
CA GLY A 184 -33.81 32.89 1.52
C GLY A 184 -34.09 31.53 0.86
N HIS A 185 -34.65 31.49 -0.35
CA HIS A 185 -34.99 30.26 -1.06
C HIS A 185 -33.74 29.38 -1.29
N ALA A 186 -33.84 28.09 -0.99
CA ALA A 186 -32.76 27.14 -1.20
C ALA A 186 -32.61 26.84 -2.69
N ASN A 187 -31.43 27.10 -3.25
CA ASN A 187 -31.10 26.75 -4.63
C ASN A 187 -29.90 25.80 -4.65
N ASP A 188 -29.63 25.16 -5.80
CA ASP A 188 -28.46 24.30 -5.97
C ASP A 188 -27.14 25.02 -5.65
N HIS A 189 -26.11 24.27 -5.28
CA HIS A 189 -24.84 24.85 -4.79
C HIS A 189 -24.20 25.88 -5.73
N ASP A 190 -24.43 25.70 -7.03
CA ASP A 190 -23.92 26.44 -8.18
C ASP A 190 -24.98 27.36 -8.82
N PHE A 191 -26.12 27.60 -8.15
CA PHE A 191 -27.20 28.37 -8.75
C PHE A 191 -26.74 29.77 -9.20
N CYS A 192 -26.97 30.07 -10.48
CA CYS A 192 -26.74 31.40 -11.06
C CYS A 192 -28.01 32.26 -11.03
N TYR A 193 -29.17 31.63 -10.86
CA TYR A 193 -30.49 32.25 -10.90
C TYR A 193 -31.40 31.62 -9.87
N CYS A 194 -32.09 32.43 -9.07
CA CYS A 194 -33.05 31.96 -8.09
C CYS A 194 -34.43 31.76 -8.73
N GLN A 195 -34.89 30.52 -8.76
CA GLN A 195 -36.17 30.15 -9.37
C GLN A 195 -37.39 30.79 -8.67
N CYS A 196 -37.26 31.17 -7.39
CA CYS A 196 -38.36 31.72 -6.61
C CYS A 196 -38.56 33.24 -6.77
N CYS A 197 -37.49 34.03 -6.78
CA CYS A 197 -37.59 35.49 -6.80
C CYS A 197 -36.90 36.16 -8.00
N GLY A 198 -36.32 35.37 -8.90
CA GLY A 198 -35.58 35.89 -10.04
C GLY A 198 -34.20 36.48 -9.71
N TYR A 199 -33.73 36.37 -8.46
CA TYR A 199 -32.41 36.84 -8.06
C TYR A 199 -31.32 36.15 -8.87
N ILE A 200 -30.63 36.93 -9.71
CA ILE A 200 -29.41 36.50 -10.38
C ILE A 200 -28.30 36.59 -9.35
N ARG A 201 -27.70 35.44 -9.01
CA ARG A 201 -26.57 35.39 -8.09
C ARG A 201 -25.44 36.18 -8.74
N LYS A 202 -25.12 37.35 -8.16
CA LYS A 202 -23.88 38.05 -8.48
C LYS A 202 -22.76 37.07 -8.17
N LEU A 203 -22.23 36.42 -9.21
CA LEU A 203 -20.93 35.79 -9.12
C LEU A 203 -20.02 36.93 -8.66
N LEU A 204 -19.49 36.83 -7.45
CA LEU A 204 -18.34 37.61 -7.08
C LEU A 204 -17.27 37.18 -8.08
N HIS A 205 -17.22 37.87 -9.22
CA HIS A 205 -16.00 37.95 -9.99
C HIS A 205 -15.02 38.46 -8.95
N ASN A 206 -14.09 37.61 -8.53
CA ASN A 206 -13.08 37.91 -7.52
C ASN A 206 -12.55 39.32 -7.79
N GLN A 207 -13.09 40.33 -7.11
CA GLN A 207 -12.51 41.68 -7.09
C GLN A 207 -11.42 41.69 -6.03
N SER A 208 -10.46 40.81 -6.31
CA SER A 208 -9.04 40.89 -6.07
C SER A 208 -8.46 39.60 -6.66
N ILE A 209 -8.55 39.43 -7.99
CA ILE A 209 -7.40 38.81 -8.66
C ILE A 209 -6.25 39.70 -8.22
N HIS A 210 -5.42 39.23 -7.29
CA HIS A 210 -4.16 39.90 -6.99
C HIS A 210 -3.51 40.16 -8.35
N PRO A 211 -3.35 41.42 -8.80
CA PRO A 211 -2.93 41.71 -10.18
C PRO A 211 -1.56 41.13 -10.54
N ASN A 212 -0.83 40.61 -9.53
CA ASN A 212 0.50 40.06 -9.65
C ASN A 212 0.60 38.53 -9.53
N ILE A 213 -0.49 37.77 -9.32
CA ILE A 213 -0.39 36.30 -9.30
C ILE A 213 -0.82 35.75 -10.66
N VAL A 214 0.12 35.74 -11.60
CA VAL A 214 0.00 34.98 -12.85
C VAL A 214 0.28 33.51 -12.50
N VAL A 215 -0.77 32.69 -12.44
CA VAL A 215 -0.62 31.24 -12.27
C VAL A 215 -0.28 30.63 -13.62
N ASP A 216 1.01 30.35 -13.83
CA ASP A 216 1.49 29.65 -15.01
C ASP A 216 1.15 28.15 -14.94
N LEU A 217 -0.08 27.82 -15.34
CA LEU A 217 -0.58 26.45 -15.42
C LEU A 217 0.29 25.57 -16.32
N VAL A 218 0.88 26.14 -17.39
CA VAL A 218 1.76 25.39 -18.29
C VAL A 218 3.02 24.93 -17.55
N SER A 219 3.63 25.79 -16.75
CA SER A 219 4.78 25.41 -15.93
C SER A 219 4.41 24.42 -14.82
N ILE A 220 3.25 24.58 -14.19
CA ILE A 220 2.74 23.63 -13.18
C ILE A 220 2.51 22.25 -13.79
N ASP A 221 1.76 22.16 -14.90
CA ASP A 221 1.47 20.90 -15.57
C ASP A 221 2.73 20.25 -16.12
N ARG A 222 3.67 21.05 -16.65
CA ARG A 222 5.00 20.57 -17.04
C ARG A 222 5.75 19.97 -15.86
N ARG A 223 5.70 20.60 -14.67
CA ARG A 223 6.34 20.07 -13.45
C ARG A 223 5.64 18.79 -12.98
N LEU A 224 4.31 18.75 -12.95
CA LEU A 224 3.54 17.56 -12.60
C LEU A 224 3.85 16.40 -13.56
N HIS A 225 3.95 16.69 -14.86
CA HIS A 225 4.36 15.72 -15.86
C HIS A 225 5.79 15.21 -15.64
N GLN A 226 6.74 16.11 -15.34
CA GLN A 226 8.11 15.72 -14.98
C GLN A 226 8.15 14.81 -13.75
N LEU A 227 7.40 15.15 -12.69
CA LEU A 227 7.30 14.32 -11.48
C LEU A 227 6.67 12.95 -11.78
N GLY A 228 5.62 12.92 -12.60
CA GLY A 228 5.02 11.68 -13.07
C GLY A 228 6.00 10.81 -13.88
N ASN A 229 6.88 11.43 -14.67
CA ASN A 229 7.91 10.71 -15.41
C ASN A 229 8.99 10.12 -14.49
N PHE A 230 9.34 10.79 -13.38
CA PHE A 230 10.25 10.22 -12.39
C PHE A 230 9.66 8.98 -11.72
N ASP A 231 8.38 8.99 -11.36
CA ASP A 231 7.72 7.82 -10.78
C ASP A 231 7.66 6.63 -11.76
N LYS A 232 7.26 6.90 -13.01
CA LYS A 232 7.21 5.90 -14.11
C LYS A 232 8.60 5.30 -14.42
N ALA A 233 9.66 6.08 -14.25
CA ALA A 233 11.02 5.61 -14.52
C ALA A 233 11.51 4.56 -13.49
N THR A 234 10.88 4.49 -12.31
CA THR A 234 11.30 3.56 -11.25
C THR A 234 11.16 2.10 -11.66
N SER A 235 12.06 1.26 -11.15
CA SER A 235 11.98 -0.20 -11.36
C SER A 235 10.66 -0.78 -10.85
N TYR A 236 10.15 -0.26 -9.72
CA TYR A 236 8.88 -0.69 -9.15
C TYR A 236 7.70 -0.38 -10.09
N SER A 237 7.61 0.86 -10.63
CA SER A 237 6.54 1.20 -11.57
C SER A 237 6.60 0.33 -12.83
N LYS A 238 7.80 0.13 -13.42
CA LYS A 238 7.95 -0.75 -14.59
C LYS A 238 7.49 -2.18 -14.34
N GLN A 239 7.81 -2.74 -13.17
CA GLN A 239 7.34 -4.07 -12.77
C GLN A 239 5.82 -4.10 -12.56
N LYS A 240 5.26 -3.06 -11.94
CA LYS A 240 3.81 -2.89 -11.73
C LYS A 240 3.07 -2.84 -13.07
N ASP A 241 3.53 -2.02 -14.02
CA ASP A 241 2.92 -1.86 -15.34
C ASP A 241 3.03 -3.14 -16.18
N SER A 242 4.12 -3.89 -16.04
CA SER A 242 4.27 -5.20 -16.68
C SER A 242 3.30 -6.23 -16.10
N LEU A 243 3.13 -6.25 -14.77
CA LEU A 243 2.20 -7.17 -14.11
C LEU A 243 0.74 -6.82 -14.42
N GLN A 244 0.39 -5.53 -14.48
CA GLN A 244 -0.95 -5.08 -14.87
C GLN A 244 -1.30 -5.55 -16.28
N ARG A 245 -0.42 -5.35 -17.27
CA ARG A 245 -0.65 -5.84 -18.64
C ARG A 245 -0.85 -7.34 -18.71
N GLN A 246 -0.05 -8.10 -17.95
CA GLN A 246 -0.20 -9.56 -17.88
C GLN A 246 -1.53 -9.97 -17.25
N LEU A 247 -2.00 -9.23 -16.23
CA LEU A 247 -3.30 -9.44 -15.62
C LEU A 247 -4.42 -9.13 -16.61
N GLU A 248 -4.38 -7.97 -17.30
CA GLU A 248 -5.38 -7.59 -18.29
C GLU A 248 -5.52 -8.63 -19.41
N VAL A 249 -4.39 -9.12 -19.94
CA VAL A 249 -4.37 -10.20 -20.95
C VAL A 249 -5.00 -11.47 -20.37
N PHE A 250 -4.62 -11.88 -19.16
CA PHE A 250 -5.20 -13.06 -18.50
C PHE A 250 -6.71 -12.92 -18.29
N LEU A 251 -7.18 -11.78 -17.81
CA LEU A 251 -8.60 -11.52 -17.56
C LEU A 251 -9.42 -11.53 -18.86
N SER A 252 -8.85 -10.99 -19.95
CA SER A 252 -9.52 -10.99 -21.25
C SER A 252 -9.75 -12.39 -21.82
N ALA A 253 -8.92 -13.36 -21.42
CA ALA A 253 -9.05 -14.76 -21.80
C ALA A 253 -10.02 -15.56 -20.91
N LEU A 254 -10.52 -14.99 -19.80
CA LEU A 254 -11.49 -15.66 -18.93
C LEU A 254 -12.91 -15.59 -19.53
N PRO A 255 -13.74 -16.62 -19.29
CA PRO A 255 -15.16 -16.57 -19.65
C PRO A 255 -15.86 -15.35 -19.04
N GLY A 256 -16.67 -14.67 -19.86
CA GLY A 256 -17.44 -13.48 -19.42
C GLY A 256 -16.69 -12.14 -19.52
N HIS A 257 -15.61 -12.05 -20.30
CA HIS A 257 -14.87 -10.81 -20.59
C HIS A 257 -14.53 -10.00 -19.33
N ARG A 258 -13.81 -10.64 -18.40
CA ARG A 258 -13.37 -10.01 -17.15
C ARG A 258 -12.38 -8.86 -17.45
N SER A 259 -12.43 -7.81 -16.64
CA SER A 259 -11.54 -6.65 -16.74
C SER A 259 -11.20 -6.11 -15.34
N LEU A 260 -10.28 -5.16 -15.23
CA LEU A 260 -9.87 -4.59 -13.93
C LEU A 260 -11.03 -4.06 -13.07
N PRO A 261 -12.10 -3.46 -13.63
CA PRO A 261 -13.29 -3.08 -12.87
C PRO A 261 -14.11 -4.26 -12.35
N THR A 262 -14.17 -5.38 -13.09
CA THR A 262 -15.10 -6.50 -12.83
C THR A 262 -14.44 -7.77 -12.27
N VAL A 263 -13.12 -7.73 -12.10
CA VAL A 263 -12.33 -8.85 -11.57
C VAL A 263 -12.67 -9.13 -10.12
N LEU A 264 -12.76 -10.42 -9.78
CA LEU A 264 -13.07 -10.94 -8.45
C LEU A 264 -11.82 -11.46 -7.74
N PRO A 265 -11.81 -11.61 -6.40
CA PRO A 265 -10.69 -12.21 -5.67
C PRO A 265 -10.33 -13.61 -6.16
N SER A 266 -11.32 -14.41 -6.56
CA SER A 266 -11.07 -15.74 -7.12
C SER A 266 -10.29 -15.68 -8.43
N ASP A 267 -10.52 -14.66 -9.27
CA ASP A 267 -9.75 -14.44 -10.49
C ASP A 267 -8.31 -14.00 -10.18
N ILE A 268 -8.09 -13.28 -9.07
CA ILE A 268 -6.74 -12.97 -8.58
C ILE A 268 -6.01 -14.25 -8.16
N CYS A 269 -6.67 -15.14 -7.42
CA CYS A 269 -6.09 -16.44 -7.07
C CYS A 269 -5.80 -17.27 -8.33
N ARG A 270 -6.71 -17.31 -9.31
CA ARG A 270 -6.47 -17.97 -10.61
C ARG A 270 -5.29 -17.35 -11.35
N PHE A 271 -5.15 -16.03 -11.34
CA PHE A 271 -4.02 -15.35 -11.95
C PHE A 271 -2.70 -15.72 -11.26
N LEU A 272 -2.68 -15.78 -9.92
CA LEU A 272 -1.48 -16.19 -9.18
C LEU A 272 -1.08 -17.64 -9.49
N VAL A 273 -2.04 -18.56 -9.61
CA VAL A 273 -1.81 -19.94 -10.07
C VAL A 273 -1.34 -19.97 -11.52
N TYR A 274 -1.95 -19.18 -12.41
CA TYR A 274 -1.52 -19.06 -13.81
C TYR A 274 -0.05 -18.62 -13.93
N LYS A 275 0.41 -17.79 -12.99
CA LYS A 275 1.80 -17.33 -12.92
C LYS A 275 2.79 -18.40 -12.44
N ASP A 276 2.34 -19.57 -11.97
CA ASP A 276 3.24 -20.70 -11.66
C ASP A 276 4.02 -21.18 -12.88
N LYS A 277 3.51 -20.96 -14.10
CA LYS A 277 4.24 -21.25 -15.35
C LYS A 277 5.59 -20.50 -15.44
N ASP A 278 5.70 -19.36 -14.76
CA ASP A 278 6.92 -18.54 -14.68
C ASP A 278 7.73 -18.86 -13.40
N GLY A 279 7.27 -19.86 -12.64
CA GLY A 279 7.87 -20.34 -11.42
C GLY A 279 9.22 -21.00 -11.63
N LYS A 280 10.03 -20.97 -10.57
CA LYS A 280 11.37 -21.59 -10.53
C LYS A 280 11.57 -22.50 -9.32
N THR A 281 10.58 -22.56 -8.44
CA THR A 281 10.65 -23.29 -7.18
C THR A 281 10.02 -24.65 -7.37
N GLN A 282 10.81 -25.71 -7.30
CA GLN A 282 10.29 -27.08 -7.33
C GLN A 282 9.78 -27.45 -5.93
N VAL A 283 8.49 -27.75 -5.81
CA VAL A 283 7.82 -28.05 -4.54
C VAL A 283 7.75 -29.56 -4.37
N TYR A 284 8.69 -30.12 -3.61
CA TYR A 284 8.80 -31.55 -3.39
C TYR A 284 7.64 -32.10 -2.55
N GLN A 285 7.05 -33.19 -3.03
CA GLN A 285 6.07 -33.95 -2.26
C GLN A 285 6.76 -34.72 -1.12
N HIS A 286 6.02 -35.06 -0.07
CA HIS A 286 6.54 -35.69 1.14
C HIS A 286 7.34 -36.99 0.88
N GLY A 287 6.95 -37.80 -0.11
CA GLY A 287 7.66 -39.03 -0.48
C GLY A 287 8.82 -38.86 -1.46
N CYS A 288 9.16 -37.63 -1.86
CA CYS A 288 10.21 -37.40 -2.84
C CYS A 288 11.59 -37.54 -2.20
N GLN A 289 12.49 -38.31 -2.83
CA GLN A 289 13.89 -38.45 -2.38
C GLN A 289 14.67 -37.13 -2.36
N PHE A 290 14.17 -36.12 -3.08
CA PHE A 290 14.76 -34.79 -3.16
C PHE A 290 14.13 -33.79 -2.16
N LEU A 291 13.29 -34.24 -1.23
CA LEU A 291 12.65 -33.37 -0.23
C LEU A 291 13.71 -32.55 0.53
N GLY A 292 13.54 -31.22 0.53
CA GLY A 292 14.48 -30.27 1.16
C GLY A 292 15.78 -30.03 0.41
N GLN A 293 16.00 -30.66 -0.75
CA GLN A 293 17.13 -30.31 -1.61
C GLN A 293 16.92 -28.96 -2.29
N LYS A 294 18.03 -28.36 -2.73
CA LYS A 294 18.02 -27.06 -3.43
C LYS A 294 18.02 -27.27 -4.94
N GLY A 295 17.48 -26.28 -5.65
CA GLY A 295 17.50 -26.23 -7.11
C GLY A 295 16.46 -27.14 -7.77
N LYS A 296 16.55 -27.28 -9.09
CA LYS A 296 15.68 -28.16 -9.86
C LYS A 296 16.31 -29.55 -9.94
N GLN A 297 15.54 -30.57 -9.60
CA GLN A 297 15.91 -31.97 -9.61
C GLN A 297 15.06 -32.73 -10.62
N ALA A 298 15.60 -33.86 -11.10
CA ALA A 298 14.92 -34.75 -12.03
C ALA A 298 13.82 -35.57 -11.30
N CYS A 299 12.70 -34.93 -10.99
CA CYS A 299 11.52 -35.58 -10.42
C CYS A 299 10.22 -34.95 -10.94
N GLY A 300 9.11 -35.67 -10.78
CA GLY A 300 7.77 -35.22 -11.21
C GLY A 300 7.12 -34.16 -10.32
N CYS A 301 7.84 -33.60 -9.35
CA CYS A 301 7.28 -32.60 -8.43
C CYS A 301 7.02 -31.26 -9.15
N PRO A 302 5.93 -30.55 -8.81
CA PRO A 302 5.52 -29.33 -9.52
C PRO A 302 6.51 -28.18 -9.34
N ILE A 303 6.61 -27.33 -10.37
CA ILE A 303 7.35 -26.07 -10.31
C ILE A 303 6.34 -24.93 -10.15
N ARG A 304 6.58 -24.08 -9.15
CA ARG A 304 5.66 -23.02 -8.70
C ARG A 304 6.43 -21.70 -8.52
N LEU A 305 5.69 -20.61 -8.37
CA LEU A 305 6.26 -19.37 -7.84
C LEU A 305 6.74 -19.58 -6.40
N SER A 306 7.81 -18.91 -5.98
CA SER A 306 8.13 -18.85 -4.55
C SER A 306 7.06 -18.05 -3.80
N TYR A 307 6.74 -18.42 -2.56
CA TYR A 307 5.76 -17.66 -1.77
C TYR A 307 6.14 -16.18 -1.57
N GLN A 308 7.44 -15.85 -1.59
CA GLN A 308 7.91 -14.46 -1.57
C GLN A 308 7.58 -13.71 -2.87
N THR A 309 7.63 -14.39 -4.01
CA THR A 309 7.21 -13.82 -5.31
C THR A 309 5.71 -13.60 -5.33
N VAL A 310 4.94 -14.55 -4.78
CA VAL A 310 3.48 -14.40 -4.60
C VAL A 310 3.17 -13.19 -3.73
N ASP A 311 3.80 -13.04 -2.57
CA ASP A 311 3.63 -11.88 -1.70
C ASP A 311 3.96 -10.56 -2.43
N SER A 312 5.07 -10.55 -3.17
CA SER A 312 5.46 -9.40 -3.99
C SER A 312 4.46 -9.07 -5.11
N TYR A 313 3.81 -10.06 -5.71
CA TYR A 313 2.74 -9.86 -6.67
C TYR A 313 1.47 -9.35 -6.01
N VAL A 314 1.05 -9.93 -4.87
CA VAL A 314 -0.11 -9.48 -4.10
C VAL A 314 0.03 -7.99 -3.73
N GLY A 315 1.20 -7.57 -3.25
CA GLY A 315 1.49 -6.16 -2.96
C GLY A 315 1.36 -5.25 -4.19
N LYS A 316 1.92 -5.66 -5.34
CA LYS A 316 1.80 -4.90 -6.59
C LYS A 316 0.36 -4.86 -7.11
N LEU A 317 -0.37 -5.98 -7.02
CA LEU A 317 -1.77 -6.07 -7.42
C LEU A 317 -2.65 -5.14 -6.59
N ARG A 318 -2.44 -5.07 -5.27
CA ARG A 318 -3.13 -4.08 -4.42
C ARG A 318 -2.89 -2.64 -4.91
N SER A 319 -1.64 -2.30 -5.22
CA SER A 319 -1.27 -0.99 -5.76
C SER A 319 -1.86 -0.73 -7.15
N ILE A 320 -1.93 -1.74 -8.02
CA ILE A 320 -2.58 -1.65 -9.34
C ILE A 320 -4.07 -1.33 -9.17
N PHE A 321 -4.78 -2.08 -8.31
CA PHE A 321 -6.20 -1.84 -8.08
C PHE A 321 -6.47 -0.47 -7.46
N GLN A 322 -5.65 -0.05 -6.50
CA GLN A 322 -5.74 1.29 -5.92
C GLN A 322 -5.57 2.40 -6.99
N ALA A 323 -4.58 2.26 -7.88
CA ALA A 323 -4.36 3.20 -8.99
C ALA A 323 -5.51 3.22 -10.00
N ASN A 324 -6.30 2.15 -10.09
CA ASN A 324 -7.50 2.04 -10.92
C ASN A 324 -8.80 2.35 -10.13
N GLY A 325 -8.70 3.07 -9.01
CA GLY A 325 -9.85 3.51 -8.21
C GLY A 325 -10.51 2.42 -7.36
N ARG A 326 -9.91 1.22 -7.27
CA ARG A 326 -10.37 0.11 -6.44
C ARG A 326 -9.54 0.02 -5.15
N ASP A 327 -9.84 0.89 -4.20
CA ASP A 327 -9.17 0.93 -2.89
C ASP A 327 -10.04 0.27 -1.79
N GLY A 328 -9.45 0.05 -0.62
CA GLY A 328 -10.11 -0.48 0.56
C GLY A 328 -10.27 -2.00 0.58
N ALA A 329 -10.82 -2.50 1.69
CA ALA A 329 -11.09 -3.93 1.86
C ALA A 329 -12.11 -4.41 0.80
N TRP A 330 -11.92 -5.65 0.34
CA TRP A 330 -12.90 -6.30 -0.55
C TRP A 330 -14.22 -6.51 0.18
N ASP A 331 -15.31 -6.08 -0.43
CA ASP A 331 -16.66 -6.37 0.02
C ASP A 331 -17.29 -7.42 -0.91
N THR A 332 -17.32 -8.66 -0.46
CA THR A 332 -17.88 -9.79 -1.22
C THR A 332 -19.35 -9.58 -1.59
N ARG A 333 -20.11 -8.82 -0.79
CA ARG A 333 -21.53 -8.58 -1.04
C ARG A 333 -21.75 -7.60 -2.18
N LEU A 334 -20.83 -6.65 -2.35
CA LEU A 334 -20.92 -5.61 -3.37
C LEU A 334 -20.08 -5.90 -4.61
N GLY A 335 -19.14 -6.84 -4.53
CA GLY A 335 -18.15 -7.04 -5.58
C GLY A 335 -17.23 -5.83 -5.78
N LEU A 336 -17.11 -4.99 -4.75
CA LEU A 336 -16.39 -3.72 -4.77
C LEU A 336 -15.22 -3.73 -3.77
N GLY A 337 -14.35 -2.73 -3.90
CA GLY A 337 -13.09 -2.65 -3.16
C GLY A 337 -11.94 -3.33 -3.89
N ASN A 338 -10.83 -3.53 -3.19
CA ASN A 338 -9.61 -4.09 -3.77
C ASN A 338 -9.62 -5.62 -3.72
N PRO A 339 -9.73 -6.34 -4.86
CA PRO A 339 -9.84 -7.80 -4.86
C PRO A 339 -8.56 -8.49 -4.37
N ALA A 340 -7.40 -7.84 -4.46
CA ALA A 340 -6.15 -8.35 -3.91
C ALA A 340 -6.01 -8.11 -2.39
N ALA A 341 -6.92 -7.36 -1.78
CA ALA A 341 -7.01 -7.18 -0.33
C ALA A 341 -7.97 -8.19 0.33
N ASP A 342 -8.66 -9.02 -0.45
CA ASP A 342 -9.60 -10.01 0.08
C ASP A 342 -8.91 -11.09 0.93
N ARG A 343 -9.68 -11.66 1.86
CA ARG A 343 -9.23 -12.76 2.72
C ARG A 343 -8.78 -13.97 1.91
N SER A 344 -9.46 -14.33 0.82
CA SER A 344 -9.10 -15.49 0.00
C SER A 344 -7.72 -15.36 -0.63
N VAL A 345 -7.31 -14.16 -1.04
CA VAL A 345 -5.96 -13.89 -1.59
C VAL A 345 -4.91 -13.95 -0.49
N LYS A 346 -5.23 -13.46 0.72
CA LYS A 346 -4.36 -13.58 1.90
C LYS A 346 -4.21 -15.05 2.32
N ASP A 347 -5.30 -15.82 2.30
CA ASP A 347 -5.30 -17.25 2.60
C ASP A 347 -4.53 -18.03 1.54
N TYR A 348 -4.65 -17.68 0.25
CA TYR A 348 -3.84 -18.26 -0.82
C TYR A 348 -2.33 -18.09 -0.53
N LEU A 349 -1.87 -16.88 -0.21
CA LEU A 349 -0.48 -16.64 0.16
C LEU A 349 -0.07 -17.48 1.39
N ARG A 350 -0.91 -17.53 2.42
CA ARG A 350 -0.66 -18.35 3.63
C ARG A 350 -0.53 -19.84 3.29
N LEU A 351 -1.40 -20.36 2.43
CA LEU A 351 -1.42 -21.77 2.03
C LEU A 351 -0.20 -22.12 1.15
N VAL A 352 0.15 -21.29 0.17
CA VAL A 352 1.37 -21.48 -0.64
C VAL A 352 2.63 -21.40 0.25
N THR A 353 2.63 -20.51 1.25
CA THR A 353 3.71 -20.46 2.24
C THR A 353 3.80 -21.76 3.03
N ALA A 354 2.67 -22.28 3.53
CA ALA A 354 2.64 -23.53 4.28
C ALA A 354 3.06 -24.74 3.43
N GLU A 355 2.55 -24.86 2.21
CA GLU A 355 2.92 -25.90 1.24
C GLU A 355 4.44 -25.93 1.01
N GLN A 356 5.04 -24.77 0.71
CA GLN A 356 6.47 -24.68 0.45
C GLN A 356 7.31 -24.96 1.70
N LEU A 357 6.89 -24.47 2.88
CA LEU A 357 7.58 -24.77 4.13
C LEU A 357 7.51 -26.26 4.51
N GLN A 358 6.39 -26.93 4.24
CA GLN A 358 6.26 -28.39 4.41
C GLN A 358 7.17 -29.16 3.45
N ALA A 359 7.38 -28.63 2.23
CA ALA A 359 8.39 -29.11 1.29
C ALA A 359 9.84 -28.76 1.69
N ARG A 360 10.04 -28.22 2.91
CA ARG A 360 11.33 -27.74 3.47
C ARG A 360 11.97 -26.60 2.67
N ILE A 361 11.16 -25.86 1.91
CA ILE A 361 11.61 -24.69 1.14
C ILE A 361 11.52 -23.47 2.04
N THR A 362 12.67 -22.91 2.37
CA THR A 362 12.80 -21.70 3.18
C THR A 362 13.45 -20.59 2.36
N PRO A 363 13.33 -19.30 2.75
CA PRO A 363 14.01 -18.21 2.07
C PRO A 363 15.51 -18.49 2.06
N GLN A 364 16.08 -18.60 0.88
CA GLN A 364 17.52 -18.68 0.76
C GLN A 364 18.09 -17.30 1.06
N GLN A 365 18.93 -17.22 2.08
CA GLN A 365 19.80 -16.07 2.23
C GLN A 365 20.88 -16.10 1.16
N ALA A 366 21.23 -14.92 0.66
CA ALA A 366 22.34 -14.81 -0.27
C ALA A 366 23.60 -15.41 0.35
N THR A 367 24.27 -16.29 -0.38
CA THR A 367 25.56 -16.84 0.02
C THR A 367 26.51 -15.67 0.36
N PRO A 368 27.04 -15.60 1.59
CA PRO A 368 27.95 -14.52 1.97
C PRO A 368 29.16 -14.48 1.05
N PHE A 369 29.45 -13.30 0.51
CA PHE A 369 30.58 -13.10 -0.39
C PHE A 369 31.79 -12.63 0.42
N PHE A 370 32.77 -13.49 0.64
CA PHE A 370 33.92 -13.19 1.50
C PHE A 370 35.09 -12.51 0.78
N VAL A 371 35.99 -11.90 1.57
CA VAL A 371 37.20 -11.21 1.12
C VAL A 371 38.07 -12.09 0.20
N HIS A 372 38.20 -13.39 0.50
CA HIS A 372 38.96 -14.31 -0.34
C HIS A 372 38.41 -14.38 -1.76
N LYS A 373 37.08 -14.56 -1.90
CA LYS A 373 36.41 -14.63 -3.21
C LYS A 373 36.45 -13.28 -3.93
N LEU A 374 36.39 -12.16 -3.20
CA LEU A 374 36.60 -10.81 -3.75
C LEU A 374 38.02 -10.61 -4.29
N THR A 375 39.01 -11.19 -3.61
CA THR A 375 40.40 -11.16 -4.05
C THR A 375 40.54 -11.91 -5.37
N GLN A 376 39.99 -13.13 -5.47
CA GLN A 376 40.01 -13.91 -6.70
C GLN A 376 39.29 -13.19 -7.85
N LEU A 377 38.11 -12.64 -7.59
CA LEU A 377 37.35 -11.85 -8.58
C LEU A 377 38.13 -10.63 -9.04
N SER A 378 38.77 -9.91 -8.12
CA SER A 378 39.57 -8.72 -8.45
C SER A 378 40.78 -9.06 -9.32
N LEU A 379 41.49 -10.15 -9.02
CA LEU A 379 42.61 -10.64 -9.85
C LEU A 379 42.16 -11.08 -11.24
N HIS A 380 41.02 -11.75 -11.34
CA HIS A 380 40.41 -12.13 -12.63
C HIS A 380 40.08 -10.89 -13.47
N LEU A 381 39.40 -9.91 -12.88
CA LEU A 381 39.03 -8.67 -13.55
C LEU A 381 40.26 -7.84 -13.94
N GLN A 382 41.30 -7.81 -13.11
CA GLN A 382 42.54 -7.12 -13.44
C GLN A 382 43.23 -7.73 -14.66
N ARG A 383 43.40 -9.07 -14.71
CA ARG A 383 43.93 -9.77 -15.88
C ARG A 383 43.10 -9.51 -17.13
N LYS A 384 41.77 -9.52 -17.00
CA LYS A 384 40.86 -9.23 -18.10
C LYS A 384 40.98 -7.79 -18.60
N LEU A 385 41.14 -6.83 -17.70
CA LEU A 385 41.34 -5.42 -18.04
C LEU A 385 42.64 -5.23 -18.83
N GLU A 386 43.71 -5.92 -18.43
CA GLU A 386 45.00 -5.90 -19.12
C GLU A 386 44.94 -6.55 -20.50
N SER A 387 44.20 -7.66 -20.66
CA SER A 387 44.05 -8.36 -21.94
C SER A 387 43.00 -7.73 -22.88
N SER A 388 42.18 -6.80 -22.39
CA SER A 388 41.09 -6.20 -23.16
C SER A 388 41.63 -5.27 -24.25
N LYS A 389 41.35 -5.59 -25.52
CA LYS A 389 41.73 -4.77 -26.68
C LYS A 389 40.74 -3.62 -26.95
N SER A 390 39.50 -3.78 -26.51
CA SER A 390 38.43 -2.82 -26.75
C SER A 390 38.33 -1.80 -25.62
N GLN A 391 38.27 -0.50 -25.97
CA GLN A 391 38.09 0.56 -24.97
C GLN A 391 36.82 0.38 -24.15
N ILE A 392 35.71 0.01 -24.78
CA ILE A 392 34.43 -0.22 -24.07
C ILE A 392 34.51 -1.42 -23.14
N GLU A 393 35.25 -2.47 -23.52
CA GLU A 393 35.48 -3.62 -22.63
C GLU A 393 36.31 -3.22 -21.41
N ARG A 394 37.37 -2.44 -21.61
CA ARG A 394 38.18 -1.89 -20.52
C ARG A 394 37.32 -1.08 -19.54
N PHE A 395 36.46 -0.20 -20.05
CA PHE A 395 35.53 0.58 -19.23
C PHE A 395 34.55 -0.30 -18.45
N LEU A 396 33.95 -1.30 -19.10
CA LEU A 396 33.05 -2.23 -18.44
C LEU A 396 33.75 -2.98 -17.29
N VAL A 397 34.93 -3.55 -17.56
CA VAL A 397 35.69 -4.32 -16.57
C VAL A 397 36.16 -3.42 -15.42
N ALA A 398 36.66 -2.22 -15.71
CA ALA A 398 37.09 -1.27 -14.69
C ALA A 398 35.91 -0.80 -13.82
N ARG A 399 34.77 -0.44 -14.43
CA ARG A 399 33.53 -0.09 -13.71
C ARG A 399 33.09 -1.22 -12.80
N ASP A 400 32.99 -2.44 -13.33
CA ASP A 400 32.49 -3.59 -12.58
C ASP A 400 33.42 -3.92 -11.41
N GLN A 401 34.74 -3.86 -11.63
CA GLN A 401 35.73 -4.06 -10.58
C GLN A 401 35.59 -3.02 -9.46
N ALA A 402 35.50 -1.73 -9.82
CA ALA A 402 35.29 -0.65 -8.85
C ALA A 402 33.98 -0.84 -8.08
N TYR A 403 32.90 -1.20 -8.79
CA TYR A 403 31.58 -1.42 -8.21
C TYR A 403 31.56 -2.58 -7.22
N PHE A 404 32.14 -3.75 -7.55
CA PHE A 404 32.12 -4.91 -6.63
C PHE A 404 32.98 -4.68 -5.39
N LYS A 405 34.14 -4.03 -5.53
CA LYS A 405 34.98 -3.65 -4.38
C LYS A 405 34.22 -2.68 -3.48
N MET A 406 33.63 -1.63 -4.05
CA MET A 406 32.82 -0.67 -3.30
C MET A 406 31.62 -1.36 -2.62
N ALA A 407 30.88 -2.20 -3.33
CA ALA A 407 29.70 -2.90 -2.80
C ALA A 407 30.03 -3.81 -1.62
N PHE A 408 31.21 -4.43 -1.60
CA PHE A 408 31.66 -5.20 -0.46
C PHE A 408 32.05 -4.29 0.72
N PHE A 409 32.93 -3.31 0.52
CA PHE A 409 33.48 -2.53 1.63
C PHE A 409 32.50 -1.52 2.22
N SER A 410 31.54 -1.01 1.45
CA SER A 410 30.53 -0.09 1.97
C SER A 410 29.45 -0.79 2.79
N GLY A 411 29.21 -2.09 2.59
CA GLY A 411 28.05 -2.76 3.15
C GLY A 411 26.69 -2.23 2.64
N ASP A 412 26.71 -1.30 1.67
CA ASP A 412 25.52 -0.62 1.17
C ASP A 412 24.65 -1.56 0.32
N ARG A 413 23.38 -1.19 0.11
CA ARG A 413 22.53 -1.89 -0.84
C ARG A 413 23.10 -1.73 -2.25
N PRO A 414 23.35 -2.81 -3.01
CA PRO A 414 23.86 -2.68 -4.38
C PRO A 414 22.98 -1.79 -5.27
N GLY A 415 21.66 -1.88 -5.12
CA GLY A 415 20.74 -1.01 -5.86
C GLY A 415 20.80 0.46 -5.48
N ASP A 416 21.23 0.78 -4.25
CA ASP A 416 21.42 2.13 -3.75
C ASP A 416 22.80 2.63 -4.21
N LEU A 417 23.87 1.83 -4.06
CA LEU A 417 25.21 2.16 -4.57
C LEU A 417 25.23 2.53 -6.07
N GLY A 418 24.40 1.87 -6.89
CA GLY A 418 24.27 2.20 -8.32
C GLY A 418 23.63 3.57 -8.61
N GLN A 419 23.02 4.22 -7.62
CA GLN A 419 22.43 5.57 -7.70
C GLN A 419 23.41 6.67 -7.28
N VAL A 420 24.55 6.32 -6.68
CA VAL A 420 25.54 7.29 -6.18
C VAL A 420 25.96 8.25 -7.27
N LYS A 421 25.89 9.54 -6.94
CA LYS A 421 26.36 10.61 -7.82
C LYS A 421 27.72 11.09 -7.38
N VAL A 422 28.55 11.51 -8.34
CA VAL A 422 29.92 11.96 -8.07
C VAL A 422 29.98 13.12 -7.07
N PRO A 423 29.08 14.13 -7.11
CA PRO A 423 29.09 15.22 -6.11
C PRO A 423 28.80 14.79 -4.67
N GLU A 424 28.31 13.56 -4.46
CA GLU A 424 28.02 12.99 -3.14
C GLU A 424 29.28 12.37 -2.49
N ILE A 425 30.42 12.37 -3.20
CA ILE A 425 31.66 11.71 -2.79
C ILE A 425 32.70 12.77 -2.41
N LEU A 426 33.21 12.66 -1.18
CA LEU A 426 34.29 13.51 -0.67
C LEU A 426 35.53 12.64 -0.41
N ARG A 427 36.73 13.22 -0.52
CA ARG A 427 37.97 12.57 -0.08
C ARG A 427 38.23 12.90 1.39
N PHE A 428 38.81 11.95 2.12
CA PHE A 428 39.32 12.24 3.46
C PHE A 428 40.53 13.17 3.41
N PRO A 429 40.82 13.93 4.48
CA PRO A 429 41.90 14.94 4.48
C PRO A 429 43.27 14.44 4.05
N ASN A 430 43.61 13.18 4.36
CA ASN A 430 44.90 12.57 4.05
C ASN A 430 44.88 11.71 2.78
N ASP A 431 43.83 11.85 1.98
CA ASP A 431 43.56 11.01 0.82
C ASP A 431 43.51 9.49 1.13
N ASP A 432 43.29 9.11 2.39
CA ASP A 432 43.29 7.72 2.85
C ASP A 432 41.91 7.04 2.73
N GLY A 433 40.96 7.67 2.05
CA GLY A 433 39.63 7.13 1.82
C GLY A 433 38.66 8.12 1.17
N MET A 434 37.42 7.66 1.00
CA MET A 434 36.31 8.43 0.47
C MET A 434 35.11 8.36 1.43
N LEU A 435 34.43 9.48 1.60
CA LEU A 435 33.16 9.61 2.30
C LEU A 435 32.03 9.70 1.27
N PHE A 436 30.97 8.92 1.46
CA PHE A 436 29.78 8.92 0.63
C PHE A 436 28.64 9.52 1.43
N ASN A 437 28.07 10.63 0.95
CA ASN A 437 26.86 11.21 1.50
C ASN A 437 25.66 10.79 0.66
N HIS A 438 25.09 9.62 0.95
CA HIS A 438 24.01 9.09 0.14
C HIS A 438 22.64 9.62 0.60
N ILE A 439 22.04 10.49 -0.21
CA ILE A 439 20.81 11.22 0.14
C ILE A 439 19.55 10.56 -0.46
N TRP A 440 19.71 9.68 -1.45
CA TRP A 440 18.58 9.14 -2.21
C TRP A 440 18.75 7.66 -2.57
N GLY A 441 17.86 6.80 -2.06
CA GLY A 441 17.89 5.36 -2.36
C GLY A 441 16.53 4.70 -2.25
N LYS A 442 16.48 3.37 -2.45
CA LYS A 442 15.25 2.59 -2.23
C LYS A 442 14.78 2.67 -0.78
N THR A 443 15.70 2.85 0.16
CA THR A 443 15.42 2.85 1.61
C THR A 443 15.57 4.21 2.28
N LEU A 444 16.09 5.22 1.58
CA LEU A 444 16.26 6.60 2.05
C LEU A 444 15.27 7.48 1.28
N ARG A 445 14.04 7.61 1.80
CA ARG A 445 12.93 8.36 1.17
C ARG A 445 12.24 9.35 2.09
N ASP A 446 12.69 9.38 3.33
CA ASP A 446 12.24 10.15 4.48
C ASP A 446 13.02 11.46 4.64
N GLY A 447 14.03 11.70 3.80
CA GLY A 447 14.90 12.88 3.86
C GLY A 447 16.18 12.67 4.67
N ASP A 448 16.38 11.47 5.23
CA ASP A 448 17.61 11.09 5.94
C ASP A 448 18.78 10.85 4.97
N GLN A 449 19.99 11.07 5.49
CA GLN A 449 21.24 10.84 4.79
C GLN A 449 21.92 9.58 5.34
N ASN A 450 22.34 8.67 4.45
CA ASN A 450 23.22 7.58 4.82
C ASN A 450 24.66 7.97 4.50
N VAL A 451 25.35 8.50 5.51
CA VAL A 451 26.75 8.90 5.41
C VAL A 451 27.64 7.73 5.83
N PHE A 452 28.48 7.24 4.92
CA PHE A 452 29.42 6.16 5.22
C PHE A 452 30.81 6.42 4.62
N GLY A 453 31.85 6.01 5.34
CA GLY A 453 33.24 6.15 4.93
C GLY A 453 33.81 4.82 4.45
N VAL A 454 34.61 4.85 3.39
CA VAL A 454 35.40 3.71 2.93
C VAL A 454 36.87 4.11 2.89
N ARG A 455 37.71 3.39 3.63
CA ARG A 455 39.16 3.63 3.68
C ARG A 455 39.91 2.94 2.54
N ARG A 456 41.08 3.46 2.18
CA ARG A 456 42.05 2.76 1.35
C ARG A 456 42.47 1.47 2.05
N ASN A 457 42.37 0.36 1.33
CA ASN A 457 42.87 -0.92 1.81
C ASN A 457 44.36 -1.06 1.46
N PRO A 458 45.24 -1.42 2.41
CA PRO A 458 46.65 -1.72 2.12
C PRO A 458 46.81 -2.83 1.06
N HIS A 459 45.87 -3.77 1.02
CA HIS A 459 45.81 -4.83 0.04
C HIS A 459 45.28 -4.26 -1.28
N THR A 460 46.21 -3.78 -2.11
CA THR A 460 45.91 -3.04 -3.35
C THR A 460 44.97 -3.79 -4.30
N THR A 461 45.04 -5.11 -4.34
CA THR A 461 44.18 -5.97 -5.18
C THR A 461 42.69 -5.77 -4.89
N ILE A 462 42.29 -5.62 -3.63
CA ILE A 462 40.89 -5.45 -3.22
C ILE A 462 40.55 -4.01 -2.85
N CYS A 463 41.51 -3.09 -2.92
CA CYS A 463 41.32 -1.72 -2.48
C CYS A 463 40.19 -1.01 -3.26
N PRO A 464 39.10 -0.62 -2.58
CA PRO A 464 37.94 -0.02 -3.25
C PRO A 464 38.26 1.35 -3.84
N ILE A 465 39.03 2.17 -3.13
CA ILE A 465 39.44 3.51 -3.57
C ILE A 465 40.32 3.43 -4.82
N ARG A 466 41.31 2.53 -4.83
CA ARG A 466 42.14 2.28 -6.02
C ARG A 466 41.31 1.77 -7.19
N GLY A 467 40.29 0.96 -6.92
CA GLY A 467 39.33 0.51 -7.95
C GLY A 467 38.59 1.67 -8.60
N ILE A 468 38.08 2.62 -7.79
CA ILE A 468 37.43 3.84 -8.29
C ILE A 468 38.39 4.68 -9.12
N GLU A 469 39.62 4.89 -8.65
CA GLU A 469 40.63 5.68 -9.36
C GLU A 469 40.97 5.08 -10.72
N GLN A 470 41.21 3.77 -10.77
CA GLN A 470 41.44 3.05 -12.02
C GLN A 470 40.25 3.17 -12.97
N TYR A 471 39.02 3.10 -12.45
CA TYR A 471 37.82 3.30 -13.25
C TYR A 471 37.73 4.73 -13.80
N MET A 472 38.02 5.74 -13.00
CA MET A 472 38.05 7.13 -13.44
C MET A 472 39.11 7.36 -14.53
N ASP A 473 40.29 6.76 -14.39
CA ASP A 473 41.35 6.87 -15.39
C ASP A 473 40.94 6.25 -16.74
N VAL A 474 40.33 5.06 -16.71
CA VAL A 474 39.81 4.39 -17.92
C VAL A 474 38.66 5.19 -18.54
N ALA A 475 37.78 5.77 -17.72
CA ALA A 475 36.69 6.61 -18.21
C ALA A 475 37.20 7.87 -18.92
N ARG A 476 38.25 8.52 -18.38
CA ARG A 476 38.91 9.67 -19.04
C ARG A 476 39.50 9.28 -20.39
N GLN A 477 40.11 8.10 -20.50
CA GLN A 477 40.63 7.59 -21.79
C GLN A 477 39.53 7.39 -22.83
N MET A 478 38.30 7.09 -22.40
CA MET A 478 37.11 7.01 -23.26
C MET A 478 36.39 8.35 -23.46
N LYS A 479 36.95 9.46 -22.98
CA LYS A 479 36.31 10.79 -22.99
C LYS A 479 34.96 10.80 -22.27
N VAL A 480 34.78 9.96 -21.26
CA VAL A 480 33.61 9.94 -20.37
C VAL A 480 33.92 10.80 -19.15
N ASP A 481 33.21 11.93 -19.01
CA ASP A 481 33.35 12.82 -17.85
C ASP A 481 32.64 12.23 -16.62
N LEU A 482 33.40 11.69 -15.67
CA LEU A 482 32.95 11.20 -14.36
C LEU A 482 33.20 12.23 -13.23
N THR A 483 33.26 13.52 -13.53
CA THR A 483 33.30 14.58 -12.49
C THR A 483 31.91 15.04 -12.07
N ARG A 484 30.87 14.63 -12.81
CA ARG A 484 29.46 14.97 -12.60
C ARG A 484 28.57 13.74 -12.81
N GLY A 485 27.28 13.87 -12.50
CA GLY A 485 26.28 12.82 -12.76
C GLY A 485 26.50 11.55 -11.93
N TYR A 486 26.10 10.41 -12.47
CA TYR A 486 26.22 9.10 -11.82
C TYR A 486 27.66 8.59 -11.85
N LEU A 487 28.12 8.02 -10.72
CA LEU A 487 29.45 7.42 -10.60
C LEU A 487 29.53 6.17 -11.49
N PHE A 488 28.66 5.18 -11.24
CA PHE A 488 28.63 3.94 -12.01
C PHE A 488 27.64 4.06 -13.15
N ARG A 489 28.14 4.04 -14.39
CA ARG A 489 27.33 4.26 -15.60
C ARG A 489 27.15 2.98 -16.43
N PRO A 490 25.92 2.67 -16.90
CA PRO A 490 25.72 1.62 -17.89
C PRO A 490 26.28 2.04 -19.25
N THR A 491 26.39 1.07 -20.16
CA THR A 491 26.80 1.28 -21.55
C THR A 491 25.60 1.30 -22.47
N THR A 492 25.70 2.04 -23.58
CA THR A 492 24.68 2.08 -24.62
C THR A 492 24.90 0.96 -25.65
N PRO A 493 23.88 0.56 -26.42
CA PRO A 493 24.03 -0.41 -27.52
C PRO A 493 25.07 0.01 -28.58
N LYS A 494 25.32 1.31 -28.71
CA LYS A 494 26.32 1.89 -29.63
C LYS A 494 27.73 1.93 -29.05
N GLY A 495 27.97 1.31 -27.89
CA GLY A 495 29.31 1.23 -27.27
C GLY A 495 29.74 2.48 -26.51
N GLY A 496 28.83 3.41 -26.20
CA GLY A 496 29.09 4.60 -25.37
C GLY A 496 28.71 4.38 -23.90
N SER A 497 28.93 5.38 -23.05
CA SER A 497 28.43 5.44 -21.66
C SER A 497 27.16 6.29 -21.58
N GLN A 498 26.20 5.90 -20.73
CA GLN A 498 24.99 6.67 -20.46
C GLN A 498 25.04 7.21 -19.02
N ASP A 499 24.78 8.50 -18.85
CA ASP A 499 24.63 9.11 -17.51
C ASP A 499 23.28 8.72 -16.89
N SER A 500 23.22 7.47 -16.41
CA SER A 500 22.07 6.89 -15.75
C SER A 500 22.55 5.90 -14.68
N PRO A 501 21.69 5.53 -13.70
CA PRO A 501 22.09 4.64 -12.64
C PRO A 501 22.49 3.25 -13.15
N PHE A 502 23.57 2.69 -12.60
CA PHE A 502 23.92 1.29 -12.85
C PHE A 502 23.00 0.37 -12.04
N THR A 503 22.10 -0.34 -12.73
CA THR A 503 21.07 -1.12 -12.07
C THR A 503 21.63 -2.36 -11.38
N SER A 504 21.07 -2.75 -10.24
CA SER A 504 21.46 -3.98 -9.54
C SER A 504 21.29 -5.23 -10.40
N SER A 505 20.29 -5.28 -11.28
CA SER A 505 20.10 -6.38 -12.23
C SER A 505 21.23 -6.46 -13.26
N ALA A 506 21.73 -5.33 -13.75
CA ALA A 506 22.85 -5.30 -14.67
C ALA A 506 24.14 -5.74 -13.95
N ALA A 507 24.39 -5.20 -12.76
CA ALA A 507 25.52 -5.59 -11.93
C ALA A 507 25.50 -7.09 -11.56
N GLU A 508 24.33 -7.65 -11.27
CA GLU A 508 24.14 -9.07 -10.94
C GLU A 508 24.48 -9.96 -12.15
N ALA A 509 24.00 -9.59 -13.35
CA ALA A 509 24.34 -10.30 -14.58
C ALA A 509 25.86 -10.28 -14.86
N ARG A 510 26.52 -9.16 -14.56
CA ARG A 510 27.99 -9.04 -14.68
C ARG A 510 28.71 -9.90 -13.66
N LEU A 511 28.29 -9.89 -12.39
CA LEU A 511 28.88 -10.74 -11.35
C LEU A 511 28.82 -12.22 -11.75
N LYS A 512 27.64 -12.70 -12.14
CA LYS A 512 27.44 -14.10 -12.57
C LYS A 512 28.30 -14.47 -13.77
N LEU A 513 28.42 -13.58 -14.76
CA LEU A 513 29.29 -13.79 -15.91
C LEU A 513 30.75 -14.03 -15.46
N TYR A 514 31.25 -13.25 -14.50
CA TYR A 514 32.62 -13.38 -14.03
C TYR A 514 32.84 -14.61 -13.15
N LEU A 515 31.90 -14.92 -12.25
CA LEU A 515 31.97 -16.12 -11.42
C LEU A 515 31.92 -17.39 -12.27
N GLY A 516 31.10 -17.40 -13.32
CA GLY A 516 31.07 -18.49 -14.31
C GLY A 516 32.40 -18.64 -15.06
N GLN A 517 33.03 -17.55 -15.47
CA GLN A 517 34.37 -17.57 -16.10
C GLN A 517 35.47 -18.10 -15.16
N MET A 518 35.32 -17.88 -13.86
CA MET A 518 36.25 -18.38 -12.84
C MET A 518 35.96 -19.82 -12.41
N GLY A 519 34.85 -20.42 -12.86
CA GLY A 519 34.38 -21.72 -12.35
C GLY A 519 34.07 -21.69 -10.85
N SER A 520 33.71 -20.52 -10.31
CA SER A 520 33.51 -20.28 -8.87
C SER A 520 32.09 -19.77 -8.56
N ASP A 521 31.11 -20.03 -9.41
CA ASP A 521 29.71 -19.70 -9.13
C ASP A 521 29.08 -20.79 -8.24
N GLU A 522 28.91 -20.48 -6.97
CA GLU A 522 28.29 -21.37 -5.97
C GLU A 522 26.90 -20.84 -5.56
N GLY A 523 26.32 -19.95 -6.38
CA GLY A 523 25.03 -19.30 -6.14
C GLY A 523 25.13 -17.96 -5.42
N GLU A 524 26.31 -17.31 -5.43
CA GLU A 524 26.45 -15.95 -4.94
C GLU A 524 25.58 -14.95 -5.70
N THR A 525 25.17 -13.91 -4.99
CA THR A 525 24.46 -12.76 -5.56
C THR A 525 25.05 -11.48 -5.00
N LEU A 526 24.72 -10.33 -5.58
CA LEU A 526 25.17 -9.04 -5.05
C LEU A 526 24.71 -8.81 -3.59
N HIS A 527 23.61 -9.42 -3.17
CA HIS A 527 23.16 -9.35 -1.77
C HIS A 527 24.12 -10.03 -0.80
N GLY A 528 24.92 -10.99 -1.29
CA GLY A 528 25.96 -11.68 -0.53
C GLY A 528 27.08 -10.75 -0.07
N PHE A 529 27.35 -9.64 -0.78
CA PHE A 529 28.36 -8.66 -0.37
C PHE A 529 28.05 -8.04 0.98
N ARG A 530 26.77 -7.69 1.25
CA ARG A 530 26.36 -7.10 2.54
C ARG A 530 26.54 -8.06 3.69
N ALA A 531 26.08 -9.30 3.52
CA ALA A 531 26.22 -10.34 4.54
C ALA A 531 27.70 -10.67 4.77
N GLY A 532 28.47 -10.82 3.68
CA GLY A 532 29.90 -11.09 3.73
C GLY A 532 30.68 -9.97 4.41
N CYS A 533 30.36 -8.70 4.12
CA CYS A 533 30.92 -7.53 4.80
C CYS A 533 30.64 -7.56 6.30
N ALA A 534 29.37 -7.70 6.69
CA ALA A 534 28.95 -7.72 8.10
C ALA A 534 29.61 -8.87 8.89
N ILE A 535 29.66 -10.07 8.30
CA ILE A 535 30.33 -11.22 8.91
C ILE A 535 31.83 -10.97 9.02
N THR A 536 32.46 -10.41 7.98
CA THR A 536 33.90 -10.07 8.00
C THR A 536 34.20 -9.09 9.13
N LEU A 537 33.40 -8.01 9.25
CA LEU A 537 33.54 -7.01 10.31
C LEU A 537 33.45 -7.65 11.70
N ALA A 538 32.44 -8.51 11.92
CA ALA A 538 32.28 -9.23 13.17
C ALA A 538 33.48 -10.14 13.49
N LEU A 539 33.98 -10.86 12.50
CA LEU A 539 35.15 -11.74 12.66
C LEU A 539 36.45 -10.96 12.90
N THR A 540 36.53 -9.70 12.43
CA THR A 540 37.65 -8.80 12.70
C THR A 540 37.52 -8.02 14.01
N GLY A 541 36.45 -8.26 14.79
CA GLY A 541 36.26 -7.68 16.12
C GLY A 541 35.39 -6.43 16.20
N ALA A 542 34.75 -6.01 15.10
CA ALA A 542 33.77 -4.92 15.14
C ALA A 542 32.55 -5.33 15.97
N ASP A 543 32.01 -4.41 16.75
CA ASP A 543 30.85 -4.69 17.58
C ASP A 543 29.54 -4.62 16.76
N LEU A 544 28.46 -5.16 17.33
CA LEU A 544 27.18 -5.24 16.63
C LEU A 544 26.57 -3.85 16.31
N PRO A 545 26.60 -2.85 17.21
CA PRO A 545 26.21 -1.48 16.87
C PRO A 545 26.97 -0.88 15.69
N GLU A 546 28.30 -0.99 15.68
CA GLU A 546 29.17 -0.50 14.60
C GLU A 546 28.80 -1.14 13.26
N ILE A 547 28.62 -2.47 13.24
CA ILE A 547 28.21 -3.21 12.03
C ILE A 547 26.82 -2.76 11.55
N ILE A 548 25.86 -2.60 12.47
CA ILE A 548 24.50 -2.17 12.14
C ILE A 548 24.51 -0.79 11.49
N GLN A 549 25.28 0.13 12.06
CA GLN A 549 25.44 1.49 11.54
C GLN A 549 26.12 1.47 10.17
N HIS A 550 27.26 0.77 10.04
CA HIS A 550 28.03 0.71 8.80
C HIS A 550 27.25 0.09 7.64
N VAL A 551 26.56 -1.02 7.88
CA VAL A 551 25.78 -1.73 6.85
C VAL A 551 24.43 -1.04 6.60
N GLY A 552 24.02 -0.09 7.44
CA GLY A 552 22.74 0.62 7.31
C GLY A 552 21.52 -0.26 7.59
N TRP A 553 21.55 -1.05 8.67
CA TRP A 553 20.39 -1.83 9.12
C TRP A 553 19.61 -1.08 10.20
N ALA A 554 18.29 -0.95 10.03
CA ALA A 554 17.47 -0.21 10.99
C ALA A 554 17.27 -0.91 12.34
N ARG A 555 17.44 -2.25 12.41
CA ARG A 555 17.11 -3.05 13.61
C ARG A 555 18.12 -4.16 13.85
N ARG A 556 18.44 -4.41 15.12
CA ARG A 556 19.30 -5.52 15.57
C ARG A 556 18.85 -6.88 15.05
N HIS A 557 17.55 -7.15 15.05
CA HIS A 557 16.99 -8.40 14.54
C HIS A 557 17.35 -8.64 13.06
N THR A 558 17.35 -7.58 12.23
CA THR A 558 17.71 -7.66 10.81
C THR A 558 19.18 -8.07 10.65
N ALA A 559 20.07 -7.48 11.45
CA ALA A 559 21.48 -7.82 11.43
C ALA A 559 21.74 -9.28 11.83
N LEU A 560 21.15 -9.72 12.94
CA LEU A 560 21.27 -11.11 13.39
C LEU A 560 20.69 -12.09 12.37
N HIS A 561 19.58 -11.73 11.71
CA HIS A 561 18.99 -12.54 10.65
C HIS A 561 19.98 -12.75 9.51
N TYR A 562 20.61 -11.69 8.97
CA TYR A 562 21.50 -11.81 7.81
C TYR A 562 22.88 -12.38 8.11
N MET A 563 23.45 -12.10 9.29
CA MET A 563 24.79 -12.59 9.64
C MET A 563 24.80 -14.06 10.04
N GLN A 564 23.73 -14.54 10.70
CA GLN A 564 23.61 -15.90 11.24
C GLN A 564 24.79 -16.41 12.09
N LEU A 565 25.68 -15.54 12.59
CA LEU A 565 26.91 -15.92 13.29
C LEU A 565 26.69 -16.92 14.42
N ALA A 566 25.68 -16.73 15.25
CA ALA A 566 25.38 -17.66 16.35
C ALA A 566 25.03 -19.08 15.85
N LYS A 567 24.33 -19.20 14.71
CA LYS A 567 23.98 -20.50 14.13
C LYS A 567 25.19 -21.22 13.53
N VAL A 568 26.13 -20.45 12.98
CA VAL A 568 27.30 -21.00 12.27
C VAL A 568 28.47 -21.28 13.23
N LEU A 569 28.77 -20.36 14.15
CA LEU A 569 29.88 -20.46 15.09
C LEU A 569 29.52 -21.25 16.36
N HIS A 570 28.24 -21.27 16.73
CA HIS A 570 27.75 -21.97 17.92
C HIS A 570 26.48 -22.79 17.61
N PRO A 571 26.57 -23.80 16.72
CA PRO A 571 25.41 -24.55 16.25
C PRO A 571 24.63 -25.23 17.39
N GLU A 572 25.33 -25.66 18.43
CA GLU A 572 24.75 -26.29 19.62
C GLU A 572 24.24 -25.25 20.65
N GLY A 573 24.69 -24.00 20.55
CA GLY A 573 24.19 -22.85 21.30
C GLY A 573 24.00 -23.09 22.81
N ALA A 574 22.79 -22.81 23.29
CA ALA A 574 22.41 -23.02 24.69
C ALA A 574 22.36 -24.51 25.07
N SER A 575 22.12 -25.40 24.10
CA SER A 575 22.09 -26.85 24.33
C SER A 575 23.46 -27.40 24.70
N ALA A 576 24.54 -26.94 24.07
CA ALA A 576 25.90 -27.29 24.48
C ALA A 576 26.18 -26.88 25.92
N ARG A 577 25.78 -25.65 26.31
CA ARG A 577 25.97 -25.15 27.67
C ARG A 577 25.19 -25.97 28.68
N LEU A 578 23.93 -26.30 28.36
CA LEU A 578 23.08 -27.15 29.18
C LEU A 578 23.65 -28.57 29.32
N ALA A 579 24.14 -29.16 28.22
CA ALA A 579 24.75 -30.49 28.21
C ALA A 579 26.10 -30.54 28.95
N SER A 580 26.88 -29.45 28.90
CA SER A 580 28.17 -29.33 29.60
C SER A 580 28.03 -28.98 31.08
N GLY A 581 26.86 -28.49 31.50
CA GLY A 581 26.59 -28.09 32.88
C GLY A 581 26.34 -29.31 33.76
N ASN A 582 27.13 -29.48 34.82
CA ASN A 582 26.84 -30.50 35.84
C ASN A 582 25.56 -30.10 36.58
N ALA A 583 24.54 -30.97 36.62
CA ALA A 583 23.23 -30.65 37.18
C ALA A 583 23.30 -30.15 38.64
N GLY A 584 24.25 -30.66 39.43
CA GLY A 584 24.49 -30.21 40.81
C GLY A 584 24.91 -28.73 40.95
N ASN A 585 25.53 -28.15 39.91
CA ASN A 585 25.98 -26.75 39.92
C ASN A 585 24.87 -25.74 39.62
N VAL A 586 23.69 -26.19 39.17
CA VAL A 586 22.53 -25.31 38.87
C VAL A 586 21.45 -25.44 39.94
N VAL A 587 21.28 -26.63 40.52
CA VAL A 587 20.26 -26.90 41.54
C VAL A 587 20.57 -26.19 42.85
N ASN A 588 21.83 -26.26 43.34
CA ASN A 588 22.18 -25.67 44.64
C ASN A 588 22.07 -24.13 44.64
N PRO A 589 22.58 -23.38 43.63
CA PRO A 589 22.40 -21.93 43.59
C PRO A 589 20.93 -21.51 43.39
N TRP A 590 20.15 -22.28 42.62
CA TRP A 590 18.72 -22.00 42.47
C TRP A 590 17.98 -22.20 43.80
N GLN A 591 18.28 -23.27 44.55
CA GLN A 591 17.72 -23.51 45.88
C GLN A 591 18.15 -22.41 46.86
N ASP A 592 19.43 -22.02 46.86
CA ASP A 592 19.93 -20.94 47.71
C ASP A 592 19.16 -19.63 47.45
N VAL A 593 18.96 -19.24 46.18
CA VAL A 593 18.20 -18.03 45.82
C VAL A 593 16.70 -18.16 46.09
N ASN A 594 16.10 -19.31 45.75
CA ASN A 594 14.66 -19.56 45.93
C ASN A 594 14.27 -19.63 47.42
N HIS A 595 15.17 -20.11 48.27
CA HIS A 595 14.99 -20.13 49.72
C HIS A 595 15.60 -18.91 50.41
N LEU A 596 16.07 -17.90 49.66
CA LEU A 596 16.75 -16.71 50.15
C LEU A 596 17.90 -17.05 51.13
N GLN A 597 18.51 -18.23 51.01
CA GLN A 597 19.68 -18.60 51.79
C GLN A 597 20.84 -17.68 51.42
N ARG A 598 21.56 -17.19 52.44
CA ARG A 598 22.68 -16.24 52.31
C ARG A 598 22.30 -14.84 51.83
N PHE A 599 21.00 -14.52 51.72
CA PHE A 599 20.53 -13.14 51.58
C PHE A 599 20.36 -12.53 52.98
N VAL A 600 21.05 -11.43 53.24
CA VAL A 600 20.87 -10.62 54.45
C VAL A 600 20.08 -9.36 54.12
N SER A 601 19.29 -8.86 55.07
CA SER A 601 18.56 -7.60 54.90
C SER A 601 19.54 -6.47 54.56
N ALA A 602 19.27 -5.73 53.49
CA ALA A 602 20.07 -4.57 53.10
C ALA A 602 20.03 -3.44 54.16
N PHE A 603 19.05 -3.49 55.08
CA PHE A 603 18.89 -2.57 56.20
C PHE A 603 18.54 -3.37 57.47
N PRO A 604 19.52 -3.83 58.26
CA PRO A 604 19.25 -4.53 59.50
C PRO A 604 18.65 -3.56 60.52
N THR A 605 17.48 -3.90 61.06
CA THR A 605 16.94 -3.21 62.24
C THR A 605 17.77 -3.64 63.45
N ASN A 606 18.62 -2.73 63.95
CA ASN A 606 19.27 -2.90 65.24
C ASN A 606 18.20 -2.88 66.34
N THR A 607 17.66 -4.06 66.66
CA THR A 607 17.11 -4.34 67.99
C THR A 607 18.11 -5.22 68.72
N THR A 608 19.01 -4.52 69.42
CA THR A 608 19.83 -5.04 70.52
C THR A 608 18.96 -5.60 71.65
N ASN A 609 19.36 -6.74 72.20
CA ASN A 609 19.36 -7.06 73.64
C ASN A 609 20.77 -7.63 73.88
N ILE A 610 21.68 -7.11 74.71
CA ILE A 610 21.61 -6.77 76.14
C ILE A 610 20.77 -7.77 76.93
N SER A 611 21.31 -8.99 77.07
CA SER A 611 21.57 -9.71 78.33
C SER A 611 21.94 -11.15 77.99
#